data_AF-A0A821VW25-F1
#
_entry.id   AF-A0A821VW25-F1
#
_cell.length_a   1.000
_cell.length_b   1.000
_cell.length_c   1.000
_cell.angle_alpha   90.00
_cell.angle_beta   90.00
_cell.angle_gamma   90.00
#
_symmetry.space_group_name_H-M   'P 1'
#
loop_
_entity.id
_entity.type
_entity.pdbx_description
1 polymer ?
#
loop_
_entity_poly.entity_id
_entity_poly.type
_entity_poly.pdbx_seq_one_letter_code
_entity_poly.pdbx_strand_id
1 'polypeptide(L)'
;SDNIKHPFTTKSTNTPIQKGGIFQEKQYYWIELQQQLLLGGYWAGYIFTQIPGGWVATSIGVKWVYAGSLGISSLATLALITMYMMSNTHFILAFVLRFIIGLAHGVLFPATVSLWSIWAVPQERGTLASIGFCGTHLGTSLTMLIGGLFC
;
A
#
# COMPACT_ATOMS: atom_id res chain seq x y z
N SER A 1 -45.63 25.02 1.06
CA SER A 1 -45.30 25.14 -0.38
C SER A 1 -43.93 25.79 -0.48
N ASP A 2 -42.83 25.17 -0.05
CA ASP A 2 -42.34 23.83 -0.40
C ASP A 2 -42.34 23.59 -1.91
N ASN A 3 -41.21 23.80 -2.57
CA ASN A 3 -40.43 22.67 -3.08
C ASN A 3 -39.07 23.09 -3.66
N ILE A 4 -38.06 22.38 -3.18
CA ILE A 4 -36.68 22.26 -3.60
C ILE A 4 -36.59 21.77 -5.06
N LYS A 5 -35.58 22.24 -5.81
CA LYS A 5 -34.85 21.41 -6.80
C LYS A 5 -33.47 22.02 -7.10
N HIS A 6 -32.44 21.31 -6.67
CA HIS A 6 -31.04 21.55 -7.02
C HIS A 6 -30.82 21.42 -8.53
N PRO A 7 -29.84 22.15 -9.08
CA PRO A 7 -28.99 21.56 -10.09
C PRO A 7 -27.51 21.80 -9.73
N PHE A 8 -26.88 20.77 -9.17
CA PHE A 8 -25.43 20.60 -9.28
C PHE A 8 -25.11 20.28 -10.75
N THR A 9 -24.97 21.32 -11.58
CA THR A 9 -24.36 21.16 -12.91
C THR A 9 -22.86 21.18 -12.74
N THR A 10 -22.24 20.02 -12.92
CA THR A 10 -20.81 19.83 -13.13
C THR A 10 -20.32 20.77 -14.23
N LYS A 11 -19.65 21.86 -13.85
CA LYS A 11 -18.91 22.67 -14.82
C LYS A 11 -17.68 21.89 -15.25
N SER A 12 -17.75 21.36 -16.47
CA SER A 12 -16.60 21.00 -17.29
C SER A 12 -15.78 22.27 -17.53
N THR A 13 -14.87 22.61 -16.61
CA THR A 13 -13.89 23.68 -16.83
C THR A 13 -12.75 23.12 -17.68
N ASN A 14 -12.94 23.19 -19.00
CA ASN A 14 -11.86 23.14 -19.97
C ASN A 14 -10.92 24.32 -19.69
N THR A 15 -9.78 24.05 -19.05
CA THR A 15 -8.68 25.01 -18.98
C THR A 15 -7.55 24.47 -19.86
N PRO A 16 -7.20 25.13 -20.99
CA PRO A 16 -6.05 24.71 -21.79
C PRO A 16 -4.79 25.28 -21.14
N ILE A 17 -4.15 24.49 -20.27
CA ILE A 17 -2.82 24.84 -19.74
C ILE A 17 -1.76 24.20 -20.66
N GLN A 18 -1.32 25.01 -21.62
CA GLN A 18 0.02 25.11 -22.20
C GLN A 18 0.90 23.84 -22.18
N LYS A 19 1.14 23.28 -23.38
CA LYS A 19 2.13 22.23 -23.66
C LYS A 19 3.56 22.69 -23.30
N GLY A 20 4.25 21.89 -22.49
CA GLY A 20 5.70 21.93 -22.32
C GLY A 20 6.27 20.54 -22.04
N GLY A 21 6.88 19.92 -23.05
CA GLY A 21 7.84 18.82 -22.92
C GLY A 21 7.32 17.40 -22.61
N ILE A 22 7.37 16.51 -23.61
CA ILE A 22 7.67 15.06 -23.51
C ILE A 22 6.98 14.24 -22.40
N PHE A 23 5.66 14.29 -22.27
CA PHE A 23 4.93 13.21 -21.57
C PHE A 23 3.92 12.61 -22.54
N GLN A 24 4.32 11.51 -23.17
CA GLN A 24 3.38 10.61 -23.84
C GLN A 24 2.40 10.14 -22.76
N GLU A 25 1.14 10.57 -22.86
CA GLU A 25 0.07 10.08 -21.99
C GLU A 25 -0.18 8.60 -22.35
N LYS A 26 0.63 7.73 -21.75
CA LYS A 26 0.50 6.28 -21.89
C LYS A 26 -0.87 5.93 -21.35
N GLN A 27 -1.82 5.59 -22.23
CA GLN A 27 -3.16 5.13 -21.88
C GLN A 27 -3.05 3.95 -20.90
N TYR A 28 -3.08 4.27 -19.61
CA TYR A 28 -3.33 3.30 -18.56
C TYR A 28 -4.85 3.13 -18.56
N TYR A 29 -5.34 1.93 -18.82
CA TYR A 29 -6.77 1.63 -18.99
C TYR A 29 -7.62 1.94 -17.75
N TRP A 30 -6.99 2.36 -16.64
CA TRP A 30 -7.62 2.66 -15.36
C TRP A 30 -7.82 4.16 -15.19
N ILE A 31 -9.05 4.54 -14.86
CA ILE A 31 -9.38 5.91 -14.44
C ILE A 31 -8.56 6.27 -13.19
N GLU A 32 -8.11 7.52 -13.07
CA GLU A 32 -7.35 8.00 -11.90
C GLU A 32 -8.05 7.68 -10.56
N LEU A 33 -9.39 7.80 -10.53
CA LEU A 33 -10.20 7.43 -9.38
C LEU A 33 -10.06 5.94 -9.00
N GLN A 34 -9.91 5.05 -9.98
CA GLN A 34 -9.72 3.61 -9.74
C GLN A 34 -8.37 3.33 -9.10
N GLN A 35 -7.31 4.02 -9.54
CA GLN A 35 -5.97 3.90 -8.95
C GLN A 35 -5.98 4.39 -7.49
N GLN A 36 -6.64 5.51 -7.23
CA GLN A 36 -6.83 6.03 -5.88
C GLN A 36 -7.67 5.08 -5.01
N LEU A 37 -8.70 4.45 -5.58
CA LEU A 37 -9.50 3.43 -4.88
C LEU A 37 -8.66 2.21 -4.49
N LEU A 38 -7.79 1.73 -5.39
CA LEU A 38 -6.86 0.62 -5.09
C LEU A 38 -5.91 0.99 -3.94
N LEU A 39 -5.39 2.22 -3.95
CA LEU A 39 -4.55 2.73 -2.88
C LEU A 39 -5.33 2.85 -1.56
N GLY A 40 -6.57 3.36 -1.62
CA GLY A 40 -7.46 3.45 -0.47
C GLY A 40 -7.80 2.09 0.13
N GLY A 41 -8.08 1.08 -0.70
CA GLY A 41 -8.34 -0.29 -0.26
C GLY A 41 -7.16 -0.92 0.49
N TYR A 42 -5.94 -0.66 0.02
CA TYR A 42 -4.73 -1.07 0.74
C TYR A 42 -4.67 -0.45 2.15
N TRP A 43 -4.89 0.87 2.27
CA TRP A 43 -4.88 1.56 3.57
C TRP A 43 -6.03 1.11 4.49
N ALA A 44 -7.22 0.84 3.93
CA ALA A 44 -8.34 0.32 4.69
C ALA A 44 -8.03 -1.04 5.32
N GLY A 45 -7.43 -1.96 4.55
CA GLY A 45 -6.97 -3.25 5.08
C GLY A 45 -5.86 -3.09 6.13
N TYR A 46 -4.92 -2.17 5.89
CA TYR A 46 -3.85 -1.88 6.84
C TYR A 46 -4.38 -1.43 8.22
N ILE A 47 -5.33 -0.49 8.23
CA ILE A 47 -5.95 0.01 9.47
C ILE A 47 -6.77 -1.09 10.16
N PHE A 48 -7.51 -1.88 9.39
CA PHE A 48 -8.35 -2.94 9.95
C PHE A 48 -7.51 -4.00 10.67
N THR A 49 -6.32 -4.31 10.16
CA THR A 49 -5.44 -5.32 10.77
C THR A 49 -4.53 -4.77 11.87
N GLN A 50 -4.29 -3.46 11.94
CA GLN A 50 -3.51 -2.85 13.03
C GLN A 50 -4.07 -3.20 14.42
N ILE A 51 -5.39 -3.14 14.59
CA ILE A 51 -6.07 -3.41 15.88
C ILE A 51 -5.95 -4.89 16.30
N PRO A 52 -6.39 -5.89 15.50
CA PRO A 52 -6.28 -7.30 15.87
C PRO A 52 -4.84 -7.83 15.75
N GLY A 53 -4.01 -7.27 14.89
CA GLY A 53 -2.64 -7.71 14.64
C GLY A 53 -1.75 -7.65 15.88
N GLY A 54 -1.95 -6.63 16.73
CA GLY A 54 -1.28 -6.55 18.03
C GLY A 54 -1.64 -7.71 18.97
N TRP A 55 -2.92 -8.09 19.02
CA TRP A 55 -3.42 -9.18 19.86
C TRP A 55 -2.95 -10.56 19.36
N VAL A 56 -2.99 -10.77 18.04
CA VAL A 56 -2.51 -12.00 17.40
C VAL A 56 -1.00 -12.17 17.58
N ALA A 57 -0.22 -11.09 17.54
CA ALA A 57 1.23 -11.12 17.77
C ALA A 57 1.59 -11.59 19.19
N THR A 58 0.80 -11.20 20.19
CA THR A 58 0.97 -11.68 21.58
C THR A 58 0.56 -13.13 21.76
N SER A 59 -0.42 -13.61 20.99
CA SER A 59 -1.04 -14.93 21.17
C SER A 59 -0.30 -16.07 20.46
N ILE A 60 0.11 -15.86 19.20
CA ILE A 60 0.69 -16.91 18.33
C ILE A 60 2.22 -16.82 18.27
N GLY A 61 2.78 -15.70 18.76
CA GLY A 61 4.21 -15.42 18.74
C GLY A 61 4.63 -14.70 17.46
N VAL A 62 5.45 -13.66 17.66
CA VAL A 62 5.91 -12.74 16.61
C VAL A 62 6.53 -13.44 15.40
N LYS A 63 7.31 -14.51 15.61
CA LYS A 63 8.03 -15.20 14.52
C LYS A 63 7.08 -15.81 13.48
N TRP A 64 6.03 -16.50 13.92
CA TRP A 64 5.08 -17.18 13.03
C TRP A 64 4.14 -16.20 12.35
N VAL A 65 3.70 -15.19 13.09
CA VAL A 65 2.85 -14.11 12.55
C VAL A 65 3.62 -13.33 11.48
N TYR A 66 4.88 -12.99 11.74
CA TYR A 66 5.72 -12.29 10.77
C TYR A 66 5.93 -13.11 9.49
N ALA A 67 6.29 -14.39 9.61
CA ALA A 67 6.50 -15.27 8.47
C ALA A 67 5.20 -15.50 7.67
N GLY A 68 4.07 -15.72 8.34
CA GLY A 68 2.77 -15.90 7.70
C GLY A 68 2.31 -14.67 6.94
N SER A 69 2.40 -13.48 7.56
CA SER A 69 2.07 -12.21 6.91
C SER A 69 2.95 -11.93 5.70
N LEU A 70 4.27 -12.17 5.82
CA LEU A 70 5.19 -12.00 4.69
C LEU A 70 4.82 -12.94 3.53
N GLY A 71 4.55 -14.22 3.84
CA GLY A 71 4.18 -15.21 2.84
C GLY A 71 2.89 -14.86 2.10
N ILE A 72 1.85 -14.44 2.82
CA ILE A 72 0.56 -14.02 2.23
C ILE A 72 0.77 -12.77 1.35
N SER A 73 1.52 -11.78 1.84
CA SER A 73 1.81 -10.55 1.08
C SER A 73 2.60 -10.84 -0.20
N SER A 74 3.61 -11.70 -0.13
CA SER A 74 4.41 -12.10 -1.30
C SER A 74 3.57 -12.85 -2.33
N LEU A 75 2.75 -13.83 -1.92
CA LEU A 75 1.87 -14.55 -2.84
C LEU A 75 0.87 -13.61 -3.52
N ALA A 76 0.23 -12.73 -2.75
CA ALA A 76 -0.74 -11.77 -3.30
C ALA A 76 -0.09 -10.77 -4.25
N THR A 77 1.14 -10.34 -3.97
CA THR A 77 1.92 -9.46 -4.86
C THR A 77 2.30 -10.16 -6.16
N LEU A 78 2.75 -11.41 -6.08
CA LEU A 78 3.03 -12.22 -7.27
C LEU A 78 1.77 -12.42 -8.11
N ALA A 79 0.63 -12.73 -7.48
CA ALA A 79 -0.65 -12.86 -8.17
C ALA A 79 -1.03 -11.56 -8.92
N LEU A 80 -0.84 -10.39 -8.31
CA LEU A 80 -1.05 -9.10 -8.99
C LEU A 80 -0.13 -8.90 -10.21
N ILE A 81 1.15 -9.26 -10.09
CA ILE A 81 2.11 -9.17 -11.21
C ILE A 81 1.69 -10.12 -12.34
N THR A 82 1.34 -11.36 -12.01
CA THR A 82 0.87 -12.34 -12.99
C THR A 82 -0.40 -11.87 -13.70
N MET A 83 -1.35 -11.28 -12.98
CA MET A 83 -2.56 -10.69 -13.56
C MET A 83 -2.24 -9.54 -14.53
N TYR A 84 -1.31 -8.66 -14.16
CA TYR A 84 -0.85 -7.58 -15.03
C TYR A 84 -0.22 -8.11 -16.33
N MET A 85 0.60 -9.16 -16.24
CA MET A 85 1.26 -9.76 -17.39
C MET A 85 0.28 -10.48 -18.34
N MET A 86 -0.82 -11.03 -17.81
CA MET A 86 -1.83 -11.76 -18.59
C MET A 86 -2.91 -10.86 -19.23
N SER A 87 -2.85 -9.53 -19.06
CA SER A 87 -3.82 -8.56 -19.58
C SER A 87 -5.30 -8.75 -19.14
N ASN A 88 -5.58 -9.72 -18.27
CA ASN A 88 -6.91 -10.05 -17.75
C ASN A 88 -7.18 -9.31 -16.43
N THR A 89 -7.08 -7.99 -16.44
CA THR A 89 -7.14 -7.21 -15.20
C THR A 89 -8.59 -6.89 -14.82
N HIS A 90 -9.21 -7.77 -14.04
CA HIS A 90 -10.48 -7.45 -13.37
C HIS A 90 -10.25 -6.54 -12.17
N PHE A 91 -10.86 -5.35 -12.18
CA PHE A 91 -10.73 -4.32 -11.13
C PHE A 91 -10.98 -4.86 -9.73
N ILE A 92 -12.07 -5.62 -9.58
CA ILE A 92 -12.53 -6.15 -8.30
C ILE A 92 -11.51 -7.12 -7.72
N LEU A 93 -10.93 -7.99 -8.55
CA LEU A 93 -9.92 -8.94 -8.10
C LEU A 93 -8.61 -8.23 -7.70
N ALA A 94 -8.19 -7.22 -8.47
CA ALA A 94 -7.04 -6.39 -8.11
C ALA A 94 -7.27 -5.63 -6.79
N PHE A 95 -8.49 -5.12 -6.57
CA PHE A 95 -8.87 -4.46 -5.32
C PHE A 95 -8.83 -5.41 -4.12
N VAL A 96 -9.40 -6.61 -4.25
CA VAL A 96 -9.39 -7.63 -3.19
C VAL A 96 -7.97 -8.06 -2.85
N LEU A 97 -7.13 -8.33 -3.85
CA LEU A 97 -5.72 -8.67 -3.63
C LEU A 97 -4.96 -7.53 -2.93
N ARG A 98 -5.22 -6.27 -3.31
CA ARG A 98 -4.64 -5.10 -2.63
C ARG A 98 -5.10 -4.96 -1.19
N PHE A 99 -6.37 -5.24 -0.91
CA PHE A 99 -6.90 -5.26 0.44
C PHE A 99 -6.19 -6.34 1.28
N ILE A 100 -6.02 -7.55 0.74
CA ILE A 100 -5.30 -8.65 1.42
C ILE A 100 -3.84 -8.30 1.72
N ILE A 101 -3.14 -7.66 0.77
CA ILE A 101 -1.78 -7.18 0.99
C ILE A 101 -1.75 -6.14 2.11
N GLY A 102 -2.71 -5.21 2.11
CA GLY A 102 -2.88 -4.22 3.18
C GLY A 102 -3.08 -4.88 4.54
N LEU A 103 -3.97 -5.88 4.61
CA LEU A 103 -4.19 -6.67 5.83
C LEU A 103 -2.89 -7.31 6.31
N ALA A 104 -2.14 -7.99 5.44
CA ALA A 104 -0.90 -8.66 5.80
C ALA A 104 0.18 -7.68 6.29
N HIS A 105 0.26 -6.48 5.68
CA HIS A 105 1.26 -5.48 6.05
C HIS A 105 0.97 -4.77 7.38
N GLY A 106 -0.32 -4.68 7.78
CA GLY A 106 -0.75 -4.06 9.04
C GLY A 106 -0.08 -4.66 10.29
N VAL A 107 0.24 -5.95 10.30
CA VAL A 107 0.85 -6.64 11.44
C VAL A 107 2.39 -6.53 11.46
N LEU A 108 3.02 -6.25 10.31
CA LEU A 108 4.48 -6.30 10.20
C LEU A 108 5.16 -5.20 11.02
N PHE A 109 4.54 -4.02 11.11
CA PHE A 109 5.09 -2.90 11.88
C PHE A 109 5.22 -3.22 13.39
N PRO A 110 4.14 -3.58 14.11
CA PRO A 110 4.25 -3.95 15.54
C PRO A 110 5.08 -5.23 15.76
N ALA A 111 5.02 -6.18 14.82
CA ALA A 111 5.84 -7.39 14.89
C ALA A 111 7.34 -7.10 14.80
N THR A 112 7.75 -6.15 13.96
CA THR A 112 9.17 -5.76 13.80
C THR A 112 9.72 -5.10 15.06
N VAL A 113 8.95 -4.18 15.66
CA VAL A 113 9.34 -3.53 16.93
C VAL A 113 9.45 -4.56 18.06
N SER A 114 8.52 -5.52 18.10
CA SER A 114 8.56 -6.63 19.06
C SER A 114 9.76 -7.55 18.82
N LEU A 115 10.10 -7.83 17.55
CA LEU A 115 11.25 -8.65 17.18
C LEU A 115 12.58 -7.99 17.61
N TRP A 116 12.73 -6.68 17.39
CA TRP A 116 13.89 -5.92 17.85
C TRP A 116 14.03 -5.96 19.37
N SER A 117 12.92 -5.96 20.11
CA SER A 117 12.96 -6.07 21.57
C SER A 117 13.51 -7.42 22.05
N ILE A 118 13.27 -8.50 21.30
CA ILE A 118 13.75 -9.85 21.63
C ILE A 118 15.20 -10.04 21.22
N TRP A 119 15.61 -9.47 20.09
CA TRP A 119 16.95 -9.63 19.53
C TRP A 119 18.02 -8.68 20.09
N ALA A 120 17.65 -7.45 20.45
CA ALA A 120 18.63 -6.44 20.84
C ALA A 120 18.81 -6.34 22.37
N VAL A 121 20.09 -6.24 22.77
CA VAL A 121 20.54 -5.94 24.13
C VAL A 121 19.93 -4.62 24.59
N PRO A 122 19.38 -4.50 25.82
CA PRO A 122 18.58 -3.36 26.27
C PRO A 122 19.21 -1.97 26.02
N GLN A 123 20.54 -1.84 26.16
CA GLN A 123 21.26 -0.59 25.84
C GLN A 123 21.27 -0.21 24.35
N GLU A 124 21.20 -1.18 23.43
CA GLU A 124 21.39 -0.95 21.99
C GLU A 124 20.08 -1.01 21.18
N ARG A 125 18.96 -1.31 21.83
CA ARG A 125 17.62 -1.40 21.19
C ARG A 125 17.28 -0.14 20.38
N GLY A 126 17.59 1.03 20.93
CA GLY A 126 17.35 2.31 20.26
C GLY A 126 18.17 2.49 18.99
N THR A 127 19.45 2.08 19.03
CA THR A 127 20.35 2.13 17.87
C THR A 127 19.88 1.17 16.78
N LEU A 128 19.53 -0.06 17.14
CA LEU A 128 19.06 -1.07 16.19
C LEU A 128 17.75 -0.65 15.51
N ALA A 129 16.82 -0.08 16.28
CA ALA A 129 15.59 0.49 15.74
C ALA A 129 15.85 1.68 14.80
N SER A 130 16.77 2.57 15.18
CA SER A 130 17.13 3.74 14.37
C SER A 130 17.76 3.35 13.03
N ILE A 131 18.65 2.35 13.02
CA ILE A 131 19.24 1.80 11.79
C ILE A 131 18.14 1.18 10.92
N GLY A 132 17.22 0.42 11.51
CA GLY A 132 16.10 -0.20 10.78
C GLY A 132 15.16 0.82 10.13
N PHE A 133 14.79 1.89 10.85
CA PHE A 133 13.97 2.96 10.28
C PHE A 133 14.73 3.73 9.19
N CYS A 134 16.00 4.07 9.41
CA CYS A 134 16.84 4.71 8.39
C CYS A 134 16.87 3.89 7.10
N GLY A 135 17.05 2.56 7.20
CA GLY A 135 16.99 1.65 6.06
C GLY A 135 15.65 1.69 5.31
N THR A 136 14.53 1.78 6.03
CA THR A 136 13.18 1.87 5.43
C THR A 136 13.01 3.16 4.63
N HIS A 137 13.47 4.30 5.17
CA HIS A 137 13.45 5.57 4.46
C HIS A 137 14.34 5.56 3.23
N LEU A 138 15.57 5.06 3.35
CA LEU A 138 16.49 4.91 2.22
C LEU A 138 15.92 4.02 1.12
N GLY A 139 15.31 2.89 1.49
CA GLY A 139 14.65 1.98 0.54
C GLY A 139 13.49 2.63 -0.20
N THR A 140 12.69 3.45 0.50
CA THR A 140 11.58 4.18 -0.12
C THR A 140 12.10 5.21 -1.13
N SER A 141 13.12 5.98 -0.76
CA SER A 141 13.76 6.93 -1.67
C SER A 141 14.33 6.24 -2.91
N LEU A 142 15.01 5.10 -2.74
CA LEU A 142 15.56 4.33 -3.85
C LEU A 142 14.46 3.76 -4.75
N THR A 143 13.36 3.27 -4.18
CA THR A 143 12.22 2.74 -4.93
C THR A 143 11.58 3.82 -5.81
N MET A 144 11.43 5.04 -5.28
CA MET A 144 10.94 6.18 -6.05
C MET A 144 11.88 6.56 -7.19
N LEU A 145 13.20 6.58 -6.94
CA LEU A 145 14.21 6.86 -7.98
C LEU A 145 14.16 5.83 -9.10
N ILE A 146 14.10 4.54 -8.74
CA ILE A 146 14.04 3.43 -9.69
C ILE A 146 12.70 3.46 -10.46
N GLY A 147 11.58 3.69 -9.77
CA GLY A 147 10.27 3.81 -10.41
C GLY A 147 10.21 4.95 -11.43
N GLY A 148 10.86 6.08 -11.12
CA GLY A 148 11.00 7.21 -12.05
C GLY A 148 11.89 6.91 -13.25
N LEU A 149 12.89 6.02 -13.12
CA LEU A 149 13.74 5.57 -14.22
C LEU A 149 13.02 4.61 -15.19
N PHE A 150 12.03 3.86 -14.70
CA PHE A 150 11.23 2.92 -15.50
C PHE A 150 9.99 3.57 -16.15
N CYS A 151 9.83 4.88 -16.00
CA CYS A 151 8.86 5.73 -16.67
C CYS A 151 9.45 6.27 -17.99
#